data_AF-A0A6G7ZEX0-F1
#
_entry.id   AF-A0A6G7ZEX0-F1
#
_cell.length_a   1.000
_cell.length_b   1.000
_cell.length_c   1.000
_cell.angle_alpha   90.00
_cell.angle_beta   90.00
_cell.angle_gamma   90.00
#
_symmetry.space_group_name_H-M   'P 1'
#
loop_
_entity.id
_entity.type
_entity.pdbx_description
1 polymer ?
#
loop_
_entity_poly.entity_id
_entity_poly.type
_entity_poly.pdbx_seq_one_letter_code
_entity_poly.pdbx_strand_id
1 'polypeptide(L)' 'MESDLRYYLRRAAEERTLATRSVTPQARERHAHLAQEFASRAQACMPVAMTA' A
#
# COMPACT_ATOMS: atom_id res chain seq x y z
N MET A 1 2.42 3.80 16.02
CA MET A 1 2.37 4.94 15.09
C MET A 1 3.46 4.86 14.02
N GLU A 2 4.75 4.84 14.35
CA GLU A 2 5.83 4.69 13.33
C GLU A 2 5.92 3.25 12.75
N SER A 3 5.65 2.23 13.58
CA SER A 3 5.57 0.83 13.15
C SER A 3 4.44 0.57 12.15
N ASP A 4 3.28 1.21 12.36
CA ASP A 4 2.11 1.05 11.49
C ASP A 4 2.37 1.66 10.10
N LEU A 5 2.96 2.86 10.06
CA LEU A 5 3.34 3.51 8.81
C LEU A 5 4.34 2.68 8.00
N ARG A 6 5.45 2.25 8.63
CA ARG A 6 6.47 1.43 7.95
C ARG A 6 5.89 0.09 7.48
N TYR A 7 5.02 -0.52 8.28
CA TYR A 7 4.32 -1.74 7.92
C TYR A 7 3.46 -1.55 6.66
N TYR A 8 2.61 -0.52 6.65
CA TYR A 8 1.72 -0.25 5.51
C TYR A 8 2.50 0.13 4.24
N LEU A 9 3.58 0.91 4.36
CA LEU A 9 4.44 1.23 3.23
C LEU A 9 5.11 -0.02 2.63
N ARG A 10 5.65 -0.91 3.48
CA ARG A 10 6.24 -2.17 3.04
C ARG A 10 5.20 -3.06 2.36
N ARG A 11 4.03 -3.25 2.98
CA ARG A 11 2.95 -4.07 2.41
C ARG A 11 2.46 -3.50 1.08
N ALA A 12 2.32 -2.17 0.95
CA ALA A 12 1.96 -1.56 -0.32
C ALA A 12 2.98 -1.86 -1.44
N ALA A 13 4.28 -1.83 -1.14
CA ALA A 13 5.33 -2.15 -2.11
C ALA A 13 5.36 -3.65 -2.48
N GLU A 14 5.17 -4.53 -1.49
CA GLU A 14 5.08 -5.98 -1.71
C GLU A 14 3.87 -6.32 -2.59
N GLU A 15 2.70 -5.76 -2.31
CA GLU A 15 1.49 -5.99 -3.09
C GLU A 15 1.60 -5.45 -4.53
N ARG A 16 2.24 -4.29 -4.74
CA ARG A 16 2.57 -3.80 -6.10
C ARG A 16 3.45 -4.79 -6.86
N THR A 17 4.45 -5.34 -6.17
CA THR A 17 5.36 -6.33 -6.77
C THR A 17 4.62 -7.61 -7.14
N LEU A 18 3.71 -8.08 -6.27
CA LEU A 18 2.85 -9.22 -6.55
C LEU A 18 1.90 -8.96 -7.71
N ALA A 19 1.33 -7.76 -7.82
CA ALA A 19 0.48 -7.38 -8.95
C ALA A 19 1.24 -7.46 -10.29
N THR A 20 2.48 -6.96 -10.32
CA THR A 20 3.34 -7.00 -11.51
C THR A 20 3.74 -8.44 -11.87
N ARG A 21 4.00 -9.29 -10.87
CA ARG A 21 4.38 -10.70 -11.07
C ARG A 21 3.19 -11.62 -11.35
N SER A 22 1.97 -11.16 -11.11
CA SER A 22 0.76 -11.96 -11.29
C SER A 22 0.49 -12.22 -12.77
N VAL A 23 0.35 -13.50 -13.09
CA VAL A 23 0.05 -13.98 -14.45
C VAL A 23 -1.43 -13.81 -14.78
N THR A 24 -2.32 -13.99 -13.81
CA THR A 24 -3.75 -13.84 -14.03
C THR A 24 -4.20 -12.39 -13.83
N PRO A 25 -5.13 -11.88 -14.67
CA PRO A 25 -5.64 -10.52 -14.53
C PRO A 25 -6.34 -10.32 -13.19
N GLN A 26 -7.13 -11.30 -12.74
CA GLN A 26 -7.83 -11.22 -11.46
C GLN A 26 -6.87 -11.11 -10.27
N ALA A 27 -5.74 -11.84 -10.27
CA ALA A 27 -4.75 -11.71 -9.20
C ALA A 27 -4.06 -10.34 -9.26
N ARG A 28 -3.71 -9.87 -10.46
CA ARG A 28 -3.14 -8.52 -10.64
C ARG A 28 -4.07 -7.44 -10.08
N GLU A 29 -5.36 -7.50 -10.38
CA GLU A 29 -6.35 -6.54 -9.88
C GLU A 29 -6.49 -6.59 -8.37
N ARG A 30 -6.55 -7.80 -7.78
CA ARG A 30 -6.60 -7.97 -6.32
C ARG A 30 -5.37 -7.36 -5.63
N HIS A 31 -4.17 -7.68 -6.11
CA HIS A 31 -2.93 -7.16 -5.54
C HIS A 31 -2.79 -5.65 -5.77
N ALA A 32 -3.22 -5.13 -6.92
CA ALA A 32 -3.25 -3.69 -7.18
C ALA A 32 -4.21 -2.96 -6.23
N HIS A 33 -5.40 -3.52 -5.97
CA HIS A 33 -6.35 -2.98 -5.02
C HIS A 33 -5.80 -3.00 -3.58
N LEU A 34 -5.20 -4.11 -3.14
CA LEU A 34 -4.55 -4.20 -1.83
C LEU A 34 -3.41 -3.18 -1.66
N ALA A 35 -2.60 -2.98 -2.70
CA ALA A 35 -1.56 -1.97 -2.68
C ALA A 35 -2.11 -0.54 -2.48
N GLN A 36 -3.25 -0.22 -3.08
CA GLN A 36 -3.92 1.08 -2.91
C GLN A 36 -4.47 1.25 -1.49
N GLU A 37 -5.09 0.22 -0.94
CA GLU A 37 -5.61 0.21 0.44
C GLU A 37 -4.48 0.44 1.46
N PHE A 38 -3.37 -0.29 1.32
CA PHE A 38 -2.22 -0.10 2.21
C PHE A 38 -1.56 1.27 2.04
N ALA A 39 -1.47 1.80 0.81
CA ALA A 39 -0.96 3.15 0.58
C ALA A 39 -1.86 4.23 1.19
N SER A 40 -3.18 4.04 1.18
CA SER A 40 -4.14 4.96 1.80
C SER A 40 -4.04 4.93 3.33
N ARG A 41 -3.91 3.74 3.92
CA ARG A 41 -3.66 3.57 5.36
C ARG A 41 -2.31 4.15 5.79
N ALA A 42 -1.27 4.01 4.96
CA ALA A 42 0.02 4.64 5.20
C ALA A 42 -0.13 6.17 5.23
N GLN A 43 -0.84 6.77 4.26
CA GLN A 43 -1.11 8.21 4.26
C GLN A 43 -1.89 8.66 5.49
N ALA A 44 -2.88 7.89 5.95
CA ALA A 44 -3.62 8.20 7.17
C ALA A 44 -2.77 8.08 8.46
N CYS A 45 -1.75 7.21 8.45
CA CYS A 45 -0.79 7.09 9.54
C CYS A 45 0.31 8.16 9.49
N MET A 46 0.58 8.74 8.32
CA MET A 46 1.44 9.92 8.26
C MET A 46 0.69 11.03 8.99
N PRO A 47 1.27 11.63 10.04
CA PRO A 47 0.70 12.84 10.58
C PRO A 47 0.65 13.82 9.41
N VAL A 48 -0.55 14.29 9.06
CA VAL A 48 -0.72 15.40 8.14
C VAL A 48 0.13 16.52 8.72
N ALA A 49 1.33 16.70 8.20
CA ALA A 49 2.12 17.87 8.51
C ALA A 49 1.24 19.01 8.05
N MET A 50 0.68 19.76 9.01
CA MET A 50 -0.17 20.91 8.78
C MET A 50 0.49 21.75 7.69
N THR A 51 -0.08 21.71 6.49
CA THR A 51 0.14 22.74 5.48
C THR A 51 -0.49 24.01 6.03
N ALA A 52 0.36 24.79 6.69
CA ALA A 52 0.17 26.22 6.95
C ALA A 52 0.76 27.01 5.78
#